data_AF-A0AAV2Z7D1-F1
#
_entry.id   AF-A0AAV2Z7D1-F1
#
_cell.length_a   1.000
_cell.length_b   1.000
_cell.length_c   1.000
_cell.angle_alpha   90.00
_cell.angle_beta   90.00
_cell.angle_gamma   90.00
#
_symmetry.space_group_name_H-M   'P 1'
#
loop_
_entity.id
_entity.type
_entity.pdbx_description
1 polymer ?
#
loop_
_entity_poly.entity_id
_entity_poly.type
_entity_poly.pdbx_seq_one_letter_code
_entity_poly.pdbx_strand_id
1 'polypeptide(L)'
;MVKDVINFMMLYGVFQIGFSGAFFLLFQDENSRYNTYSEAFLATFLMLFGDFDSDLFLRLEGAKAVVANVLVLLYLVGAMVMLMNLLIAMMSTSYQEVLDSAKAARSIARAETILRMESLLPQAVRKYYFTKSFWLGCTAQSRLCCIRGKGDCPT
;
A
#
# COMPACT_ATOMS: atom_id res chain seq x y z
N MET A 1 -4.00 -5.27 6.10
CA MET A 1 -2.91 -5.26 7.09
C MET A 1 -2.21 -6.62 7.21
N VAL A 2 -2.74 -7.61 7.96
CA VAL A 2 -2.04 -8.90 8.17
C VAL A 2 -1.80 -9.68 6.87
N LYS A 3 -2.77 -9.68 5.95
CA LYS A 3 -2.62 -10.30 4.62
C LYS A 3 -1.49 -9.67 3.80
N ASP A 4 -1.33 -8.34 3.89
CA ASP A 4 -0.28 -7.61 3.17
C ASP A 4 1.10 -7.93 3.76
N VAL A 5 1.18 -8.03 5.09
CA VAL A 5 2.39 -8.46 5.81
C VAL A 5 2.78 -9.90 5.45
N ILE A 6 1.81 -10.82 5.36
CA ILE A 6 2.07 -12.21 4.99
C ILE A 6 2.57 -12.34 3.55
N ASN A 7 1.94 -11.62 2.60
CA ASN A 7 2.37 -11.60 1.20
C ASN A 7 3.81 -11.05 1.07
N PHE A 8 4.13 -10.02 1.85
CA PHE A 8 5.48 -9.50 1.93
C PHE A 8 6.46 -10.52 2.51
N MET A 9 6.13 -11.15 3.64
CA MET A 9 7.01 -12.13 4.28
C MET A 9 7.28 -13.33 3.39
N MET A 10 6.32 -13.75 2.56
CA MET A 10 6.54 -14.77 1.54
C MET A 10 7.57 -14.31 0.49
N LEU A 11 7.42 -13.08 -0.02
CA LEU A 11 8.33 -12.55 -1.04
C LEU A 11 9.75 -12.34 -0.46
N TYR A 12 9.86 -11.74 0.72
CA TYR A 12 11.12 -11.61 1.46
C TYR A 12 11.74 -12.98 1.76
N GLY A 13 10.95 -13.96 2.18
CA GLY A 13 11.42 -15.32 2.51
C GLY A 13 12.13 -16.01 1.34
N VAL A 14 11.64 -15.85 0.11
CA VAL A 14 12.29 -16.41 -1.09
C VAL A 14 13.68 -15.80 -1.32
N PHE A 15 13.80 -14.47 -1.20
CA PHE A 15 15.10 -13.80 -1.30
C PHE A 15 16.02 -14.18 -0.14
N GLN A 16 15.49 -14.24 1.09
CA GLN A 16 16.25 -14.59 2.28
C GLN A 16 16.88 -15.99 2.16
N ILE A 17 16.11 -16.97 1.68
CA ILE A 17 16.60 -18.34 1.43
C ILE A 17 17.70 -18.33 0.37
N GLY A 18 17.52 -17.60 -0.72
CA GLY A 18 18.51 -17.49 -1.81
C GLY A 18 19.84 -16.87 -1.36
N PHE A 19 19.79 -15.73 -0.66
CA PHE A 19 20.99 -15.06 -0.15
C PHE A 19 21.66 -15.85 0.97
N SER A 20 20.87 -16.47 1.87
CA SER A 20 21.40 -17.37 2.90
C SER A 20 22.20 -18.53 2.28
N GLY A 21 21.71 -19.12 1.20
CA GLY A 21 22.44 -20.17 0.47
C GLY A 21 23.74 -19.66 -0.15
N ALA A 22 23.72 -18.46 -0.73
CA ALA A 22 24.93 -17.84 -1.29
C ALA A 22 25.97 -17.53 -0.22
N PHE A 23 25.56 -17.00 0.95
CA PHE A 23 26.46 -16.73 2.08
C PHE A 23 26.98 -18.03 2.72
N PHE A 24 26.14 -19.06 2.82
CA PHE A 24 26.57 -20.38 3.27
C PHE A 24 27.72 -20.91 2.40
N LEU A 25 27.55 -20.91 1.08
CA LEU A 25 28.59 -21.39 0.15
C LEU A 25 29.86 -20.52 0.17
N LEU A 26 29.73 -19.22 0.44
CA LEU A 26 30.86 -18.30 0.43
C LEU A 26 31.74 -18.41 1.70
N PHE A 27 31.12 -18.69 2.86
CA PHE A 27 31.77 -18.66 4.18
C PHE A 27 31.90 -20.03 4.86
N GLN A 28 31.45 -21.12 4.22
CA GLN A 28 31.55 -22.49 4.77
C GLN A 28 32.98 -22.92 5.14
N ASP A 29 34.00 -22.39 4.46
CA ASP A 29 35.40 -22.79 4.64
C ASP A 29 36.06 -22.13 5.87
N GLU A 30 35.45 -21.07 6.42
CA GLU A 30 36.07 -20.18 7.42
C GLU A 30 35.72 -20.54 8.88
N ASN A 31 35.17 -21.74 9.14
CA ASN A 31 34.75 -22.20 10.48
C ASN A 31 33.97 -21.14 11.27
N SER A 32 32.97 -20.55 10.63
CA SER A 32 32.28 -19.33 11.07
C SER A 32 30.81 -19.61 11.40
N ARG A 33 30.00 -18.55 11.67
CA ARG A 33 28.54 -18.64 11.87
C ARG A 33 27.76 -19.16 10.64
N TYR A 34 28.47 -19.56 9.59
CA TYR A 34 27.93 -20.05 8.32
C TYR A 34 28.19 -21.55 8.09
N ASN A 35 28.58 -22.30 9.13
CA ASN A 35 28.88 -23.74 9.02
C ASN A 35 27.64 -24.61 8.75
N THR A 36 26.47 -24.19 9.23
CA THR A 36 25.19 -24.87 8.96
C THR A 36 24.26 -23.93 8.21
N TYR A 37 23.43 -24.46 7.29
CA TYR A 37 22.46 -23.65 6.55
C TYR A 37 21.49 -22.88 7.47
N SER A 38 21.06 -23.48 8.59
CA SER A 38 20.20 -22.82 9.58
C SER A 38 20.89 -21.65 10.28
N GLU A 39 22.19 -21.80 10.56
CA GLU A 39 23.00 -20.75 11.18
C GLU A 39 23.26 -19.62 10.18
N ALA A 40 23.57 -19.96 8.92
CA ALA A 40 23.69 -19.00 7.83
C ALA A 40 22.38 -18.23 7.60
N PHE A 41 21.22 -18.89 7.71
CA PHE A 41 19.91 -18.25 7.58
C PHE A 41 19.67 -17.22 8.68
N LEU A 42 19.98 -17.59 9.92
CA LEU A 42 19.84 -16.72 11.08
C LEU A 42 20.87 -15.56 11.04
N ALA A 43 22.11 -15.84 10.67
CA ALA A 43 23.16 -14.83 10.49
C ALA A 43 22.79 -13.83 9.39
N THR A 44 22.30 -14.30 8.25
CA THR A 44 21.82 -13.43 7.16
C THR A 44 20.60 -12.62 7.60
N PHE A 45 19.74 -13.16 8.46
CA PHE A 45 18.60 -12.42 9.00
C PHE A 45 19.04 -11.33 9.99
N LEU A 46 20.00 -11.63 10.86
CA LEU A 46 20.58 -10.66 11.80
C LEU A 46 21.39 -9.58 11.08
N MET A 47 22.01 -9.92 9.96
CA MET A 47 22.70 -8.98 9.07
C MET A 47 21.80 -7.84 8.58
N LEU A 48 20.49 -8.08 8.43
CA LEU A 48 19.52 -7.03 8.11
C LEU A 48 19.47 -5.93 9.17
N PHE A 49 19.66 -6.30 10.44
CA PHE A 49 19.72 -5.37 11.57
C PHE A 49 21.11 -4.75 11.76
N GLY A 50 22.06 -5.06 10.88
CA GLY A 50 23.43 -4.59 10.95
C GLY A 50 24.36 -5.45 11.81
N ASP A 51 23.92 -6.63 12.28
CA ASP A 51 24.79 -7.59 12.94
C ASP A 51 25.52 -8.45 11.89
N PHE A 52 26.71 -8.02 11.50
CA PHE A 52 27.60 -8.78 10.64
C PHE A 52 29.03 -8.72 11.16
N ASP A 53 29.75 -9.83 10.99
CA ASP A 53 31.09 -9.99 11.54
C ASP A 53 32.13 -9.36 10.61
N SER A 54 32.54 -8.13 10.90
CA SER A 54 33.52 -7.41 10.09
C SER A 54 34.87 -8.13 9.99
N ASP A 55 35.24 -8.88 11.04
CA ASP A 55 36.50 -9.63 11.05
C ASP A 55 36.46 -10.80 10.05
N LEU A 56 35.29 -11.40 9.84
CA LEU A 56 35.11 -12.45 8.84
C LEU A 56 35.34 -11.89 7.43
N PHE A 57 34.81 -10.71 7.11
CA PHE A 57 35.00 -10.08 5.80
C PHE A 57 36.47 -9.67 5.54
N LEU A 58 37.20 -9.29 6.58
CA LEU A 58 38.63 -8.93 6.49
C LEU A 58 39.54 -10.15 6.27
N ARG A 59 39.11 -11.35 6.67
CA ARG A 59 39.86 -12.59 6.43
C ARG A 59 39.78 -13.08 4.99
N LEU A 60 38.78 -12.64 4.22
CA LEU A 60 38.68 -13.00 2.81
C LEU A 60 39.69 -12.19 2.02
N GLU A 61 40.51 -12.87 1.23
CA GLU A 61 41.46 -12.23 0.32
C GLU A 61 41.06 -12.41 -1.15
N GLY A 62 41.52 -11.47 -1.99
CA GLY A 62 41.38 -11.53 -3.44
C GLY A 62 39.93 -11.48 -3.94
N ALA A 63 39.58 -12.36 -4.88
CA ALA A 63 38.28 -12.33 -5.56
C ALA A 63 37.10 -12.65 -4.62
N LYS A 64 37.31 -13.49 -3.60
CA LYS A 64 36.26 -13.85 -2.64
C LYS A 64 35.79 -12.63 -1.84
N ALA A 65 36.71 -11.76 -1.44
CA ALA A 65 36.40 -10.53 -0.70
C ALA A 65 35.54 -9.57 -1.51
N VAL A 66 35.85 -9.40 -2.80
CA VAL A 66 35.08 -8.55 -3.71
C VAL A 66 33.66 -9.10 -3.88
N VAL A 67 33.53 -10.41 -4.12
CA VAL A 67 32.23 -11.06 -4.25
C VAL A 67 31.42 -10.91 -2.96
N ALA A 68 32.02 -11.14 -1.79
CA ALA A 68 31.36 -10.98 -0.50
C ALA A 68 30.80 -9.57 -0.31
N ASN A 69 31.61 -8.54 -0.55
CA ASN A 69 31.20 -7.15 -0.42
C ASN A 69 30.05 -6.78 -1.38
N VAL A 70 30.11 -7.24 -2.63
CA VAL A 70 29.04 -7.01 -3.60
C VAL A 70 27.74 -7.73 -3.18
N LEU A 71 27.85 -8.96 -2.69
CA LEU A 71 26.70 -9.76 -2.26
C LEU A 71 25.98 -9.12 -1.07
N VAL A 72 26.76 -8.62 -0.10
CA VAL A 72 26.26 -7.85 1.04
C VAL A 72 25.55 -6.59 0.61
N LEU A 73 26.18 -5.80 -0.28
CA LEU A 73 25.59 -4.55 -0.75
C LEU A 73 24.27 -4.81 -1.48
N LEU A 74 24.22 -5.85 -2.32
CA LEU A 74 23.03 -6.24 -3.06
C LEU A 74 21.92 -6.76 -2.12
N TYR A 75 22.29 -7.53 -1.09
CA TYR A 75 21.36 -7.96 -0.04
C TYR A 75 20.77 -6.77 0.71
N LEU A 76 21.59 -5.84 1.18
CA LEU A 76 21.15 -4.68 1.98
C LEU A 76 20.27 -3.73 1.16
N VAL A 77 20.66 -3.40 -0.07
CA VAL A 77 19.85 -2.54 -0.96
C VAL A 77 18.54 -3.25 -1.33
N GLY A 78 18.60 -4.53 -1.69
CA GLY A 78 17.42 -5.33 -2.00
C GLY A 78 16.45 -5.40 -0.83
N ALA A 79 16.96 -5.68 0.37
CA ALA A 79 16.16 -5.72 1.59
C ALA A 79 15.55 -4.35 1.94
N MET A 80 16.29 -3.25 1.75
CA MET A 80 15.76 -1.91 1.97
C MET A 80 14.61 -1.56 1.00
N VAL A 81 14.76 -1.85 -0.29
CA VAL A 81 13.68 -1.63 -1.29
C VAL A 81 12.44 -2.46 -0.94
N MET A 82 12.66 -3.69 -0.50
CA MET A 82 11.60 -4.60 -0.08
C MET A 82 10.87 -4.07 1.17
N LEU A 83 11.61 -3.72 2.23
CA LEU A 83 11.02 -3.16 3.44
C LEU A 83 10.31 -1.83 3.17
N MET A 84 10.84 -0.98 2.29
CA MET A 84 10.18 0.23 1.79
C MET A 84 8.83 -0.09 1.15
N ASN A 85 8.74 -1.15 0.34
CA ASN A 85 7.49 -1.58 -0.28
C ASN A 85 6.42 -1.98 0.76
N LEU A 86 6.82 -2.53 1.90
CA LEU A 86 5.92 -2.83 3.01
C LEU A 86 5.41 -1.55 3.68
N LEU A 87 6.31 -0.58 3.91
CA LEU A 87 5.98 0.71 4.51
C LEU A 87 5.02 1.52 3.62
N ILE A 88 5.24 1.51 2.30
CA ILE A 88 4.40 2.19 1.30
C ILE A 88 3.03 1.50 1.17
N ALA A 89 2.98 0.16 1.15
CA ALA A 89 1.72 -0.59 1.01
C ALA A 89 0.78 -0.40 2.22
N MET A 90 1.32 -0.32 3.44
CA MET A 90 0.53 -0.02 4.64
C MET A 90 -0.01 1.42 4.64
N MET A 91 0.76 2.38 4.14
CA MET A 91 0.30 3.75 3.99
C MET A 91 -0.79 3.85 2.91
N SER A 92 -0.68 3.12 1.80
CA SER A 92 -1.68 3.19 0.73
C SER A 92 -3.04 2.63 1.15
N THR A 93 -3.10 1.52 1.89
CA THR A 93 -4.38 0.88 2.26
C THR A 93 -5.17 1.71 3.27
N SER A 94 -4.51 2.17 4.33
CA SER A 94 -5.10 3.11 5.29
C SER A 94 -5.49 4.45 4.64
N TYR A 95 -4.68 4.94 3.69
CA TYR A 95 -5.00 6.14 2.94
C TYR A 95 -6.25 5.97 2.06
N GLN A 96 -6.46 4.82 1.42
CA GLN A 96 -7.68 4.58 0.63
C GLN A 96 -8.94 4.53 1.52
N GLU A 97 -8.89 3.88 2.68
CA GLU A 97 -10.04 3.83 3.60
C GLU A 97 -10.41 5.24 4.13
N VAL A 98 -9.41 6.04 4.49
CA VAL A 98 -9.63 7.44 4.89
C VAL A 98 -10.16 8.28 3.72
N LEU A 99 -9.65 8.07 2.51
CA LEU A 99 -10.13 8.76 1.31
C LEU A 99 -11.58 8.40 0.99
N ASP A 100 -11.99 7.15 1.08
CA ASP A 100 -13.35 6.73 0.78
C ASP A 100 -14.33 7.23 1.85
N SER A 101 -13.92 7.22 3.11
CA SER A 101 -14.64 7.87 4.21
C SER A 101 -14.79 9.38 3.97
N ALA A 102 -13.73 10.05 3.53
CA ALA A 102 -13.73 11.47 3.22
C ALA A 102 -14.57 11.81 1.97
N LYS A 103 -14.60 10.94 0.95
CA LYS A 103 -15.48 11.09 -0.23
C LYS A 103 -16.95 11.00 0.17
N ALA A 104 -17.30 10.05 1.04
CA ALA A 104 -18.66 9.91 1.56
C ALA A 104 -19.06 11.11 2.43
N ALA A 105 -18.18 11.56 3.33
CA ALA A 105 -18.42 12.77 4.13
C ALA A 105 -18.56 14.02 3.26
N ARG A 106 -17.75 14.14 2.20
CA ARG A 106 -17.81 15.26 1.24
C ARG A 106 -19.15 15.28 0.48
N SER A 107 -19.70 14.13 0.09
CA SER A 107 -20.98 14.11 -0.64
C SER A 107 -22.14 14.58 0.25
N ILE A 108 -22.15 14.18 1.51
CA ILE A 108 -23.13 14.62 2.52
C ILE A 108 -22.97 16.12 2.79
N ALA A 109 -21.76 16.58 3.08
CA ALA A 109 -21.48 18.00 3.34
C ALA A 109 -21.87 18.89 2.16
N ARG A 110 -21.66 18.41 0.92
CA ARG A 110 -22.10 19.10 -0.29
C ARG A 110 -23.63 19.20 -0.36
N ALA A 111 -24.34 18.10 -0.10
CA ALA A 111 -25.80 18.10 -0.10
C ALA A 111 -26.37 19.02 0.99
N GLU A 112 -25.82 18.99 2.20
CA GLU A 112 -26.21 19.87 3.29
C GLU A 112 -25.99 21.35 2.97
N THR A 113 -24.84 21.68 2.37
CA THR A 113 -24.53 23.05 1.96
C THR A 113 -25.53 23.54 0.91
N ILE A 114 -25.89 22.71 -0.07
CA ILE A 114 -26.89 23.05 -1.09
C ILE A 114 -28.26 23.27 -0.43
N LEU A 115 -28.69 22.39 0.47
CA LEU A 115 -29.97 22.52 1.17
C LEU A 115 -30.04 23.77 2.06
N ARG A 116 -28.94 24.11 2.74
CA ARG A 116 -28.84 25.36 3.52
C ARG A 116 -28.90 26.59 2.62
N MET A 117 -28.24 26.57 1.47
CA MET A 117 -28.35 27.65 0.50
C MET A 117 -29.78 27.76 -0.05
N GLU A 118 -30.46 26.64 -0.29
CA GLU A 118 -31.83 26.62 -0.77
C GLU A 118 -32.83 27.14 0.27
N SER A 119 -32.62 26.85 1.56
CA SER A 119 -33.52 27.32 2.63
C SER A 119 -33.42 28.83 2.88
N LEU A 120 -32.30 29.46 2.51
CA LEU A 120 -32.11 30.91 2.59
C LEU A 120 -32.74 31.66 1.40
N LEU A 121 -33.15 30.97 0.33
CA LEU A 121 -33.74 31.60 -0.85
C LEU A 121 -35.20 32.07 -0.60
N PRO A 122 -35.58 33.26 -1.09
CA PRO A 122 -36.98 33.70 -1.07
C PRO A 122 -37.91 32.75 -1.82
N GLN A 123 -39.14 32.57 -1.33
CA GLN A 123 -40.12 31.63 -1.93
C GLN A 123 -40.39 31.89 -3.42
N ALA A 124 -40.34 33.15 -3.86
CA ALA A 124 -40.53 33.53 -5.26
C ALA A 124 -39.41 32.98 -6.17
N VAL A 125 -38.16 33.04 -5.70
CA VAL A 125 -36.98 32.55 -6.44
C VAL A 125 -36.96 31.01 -6.45
N ARG A 126 -37.35 30.38 -5.34
CA ARG A 126 -37.45 28.91 -5.24
C ARG A 126 -38.42 28.33 -6.26
N LYS A 127 -39.60 28.95 -6.44
CA LYS A 127 -40.57 28.54 -7.48
C LYS A 127 -39.99 28.68 -8.89
N TYR A 128 -39.31 29.80 -9.19
CA TYR A 128 -38.72 30.03 -10.50
C TYR A 128 -37.66 28.97 -10.87
N TYR A 129 -36.76 28.63 -9.95
CA TYR A 129 -35.73 27.61 -10.18
C TYR A 129 -36.28 26.18 -10.23
N PHE A 130 -37.26 25.83 -9.39
CA PHE A 130 -37.88 24.51 -9.40
C PHE A 130 -38.59 24.24 -10.73
N THR A 131 -39.34 25.21 -11.26
CA THR A 131 -39.98 25.07 -12.56
C THR A 131 -38.95 24.99 -13.68
N LYS A 132 -37.83 25.72 -13.62
CA LYS A 132 -36.82 25.70 -14.68
C LYS A 132 -35.95 24.43 -14.69
N SER A 133 -35.54 23.90 -13.53
CA SER A 133 -34.72 22.67 -13.47
C SER A 133 -35.50 21.39 -13.77
N PHE A 134 -36.81 21.37 -13.48
CA PHE A 134 -37.72 20.26 -13.78
C PHE A 134 -37.81 19.97 -15.29
N TRP A 135 -37.81 21.00 -16.15
CA TRP A 135 -37.83 20.83 -17.61
C TRP A 135 -36.47 20.43 -18.21
N LEU A 136 -35.36 20.72 -17.53
CA LEU A 136 -34.00 20.34 -17.95
C LEU A 136 -33.66 18.88 -17.63
N GLY A 137 -34.27 18.29 -16.60
CA GLY A 137 -34.05 16.88 -16.24
C GLY A 137 -34.97 15.86 -16.93
N CYS A 138 -36.13 16.30 -17.44
CA CYS A 138 -37.15 15.40 -18.02
C CYS A 138 -37.04 15.23 -19.54
N THR A 139 -36.11 15.95 -20.19
CA THR A 139 -35.98 15.97 -21.66
C THR A 139 -34.87 15.06 -22.21
N ALA A 140 -34.14 14.33 -21.36
CA ALA A 140 -33.16 13.33 -21.78
C ALA A 140 -33.55 11.94 -21.26
N GLN A 141 -33.98 11.09 -22.20
CA GLN A 141 -34.26 9.65 -22.04
C GLN A 141 -35.49 9.29 -21.17
N SER A 142 -36.58 9.01 -21.88
CA SER A 142 -37.82 8.40 -21.41
C SER A 142 -37.66 7.31 -20.33
N ARG A 143 -38.53 7.44 -19.31
CA ARG A 143 -38.82 6.51 -18.18
C ARG A 143 -37.80 6.56 -17.02
N LEU A 144 -37.93 7.55 -16.14
CA LEU A 144 -37.83 7.47 -14.67
C LEU A 144 -37.49 8.84 -14.06
N CYS A 145 -38.42 9.80 -14.17
CA CYS A 145 -38.38 11.02 -13.37
C CYS A 145 -39.44 10.93 -12.27
N CYS A 146 -39.27 9.98 -11.34
CA CYS A 146 -40.14 9.84 -10.15
C CYS A 146 -39.24 10.14 -8.92
N ILE A 147 -39.06 11.43 -8.59
CA ILE A 147 -38.57 11.85 -7.26
C ILE A 147 -39.72 12.57 -6.55
N ARG A 148 -40.42 11.80 -5.70
CA ARG A 148 -41.06 12.13 -4.42
C ARG A 148 -42.42 11.44 -4.29
N GLY A 149 -42.50 10.51 -3.33
CA GLY A 149 -43.64 9.65 -3.05
C GLY A 149 -44.93 10.39 -2.67
N LYS A 150 -45.75 10.71 -3.66
CA LYS A 150 -47.20 10.53 -3.59
C LYS A 150 -47.66 9.89 -4.89
N GLY A 151 -48.60 8.96 -4.74
CA GLY A 151 -49.14 8.02 -5.72
C GLY A 151 -49.15 8.44 -7.18
N ASP A 152 -49.02 7.40 -8.01
CA ASP A 152 -49.37 7.32 -9.43
C ASP A 152 -48.29 7.77 -10.41
N CYS A 153 -47.32 6.86 -10.64
CA CYS A 153 -46.47 6.82 -11.84
C CYS A 153 -47.25 5.91 -12.85
N PRO A 154 -47.71 6.38 -14.03
CA PRO A 154 -48.51 5.57 -14.95
C PRO A 154 -47.64 4.53 -15.67
N THR A 155 -48.20 3.32 -15.84
CA THR A 155 -47.59 2.14 -16.50
C THR A 155 -47.16 2.38 -17.94
#